data_AF-A0A382XQD2-F1
#
_entry.id   AF-A0A382XQD2-F1
#
_cell.length_a   1.000
_cell.length_b   1.000
_cell.length_c   1.000
_cell.angle_alpha   90.00
_cell.angle_beta   90.00
_cell.angle_gamma   90.00
#
_symmetry.space_group_name_H-M   'P 1'
#
loop_
_entity.id
_entity.type
_entity.pdbx_description
1 polymer ?
#
loop_
_entity_poly.entity_id
_entity_poly.type
_entity_poly.pdbx_seq_one_letter_code
_entity_poly.pdbx_strand_id
1 'polypeptide(L)'
;PIKLINNFLNEFKGRVLIAAETKGRLETIKELFKKKTIPKEMEDWNSFLQSDIKFAIAVMAIENGLIIKKPNIAVITEAQLFGERAMQRRLRKRQRLDADAIVRNLTELRMGSPVVHEEHGVGRYCGLITIEVDGILGEFIHLEYADKDKLYVPVSALDLISRYTGVDPDKAPLYRLGSGQWQRAKRKATEKVYDVAAELLELHARRAAKKREPYRLDQDEYYSFIQNFPFEETPGQQETINSMIDDLLSDQPMDRLVCGDAGFGKTEV
;
A
#
# COMPACT_ATOMS: atom_id res chain seq x y z
N PRO A 1 9.67 -10.84 23.41
CA PRO A 1 10.56 -11.71 22.59
C PRO A 1 11.81 -12.24 23.32
N ILE A 2 12.76 -11.40 23.75
CA ILE A 2 14.07 -11.84 24.30
C ILE A 2 13.94 -12.76 25.52
N LYS A 3 12.99 -12.49 26.43
CA LYS A 3 12.73 -13.33 27.61
C LYS A 3 12.29 -14.76 27.22
N LEU A 4 11.41 -14.87 26.23
CA LEU A 4 10.92 -16.16 25.72
C LEU A 4 12.04 -16.95 25.03
N ILE A 5 12.85 -16.27 24.21
CA ILE A 5 14.00 -16.89 23.55
C ILE A 5 15.03 -17.35 24.57
N ASN A 6 15.35 -16.54 25.59
CA ASN A 6 16.28 -16.95 26.63
C ASN A 6 15.77 -18.15 27.44
N ASN A 7 14.47 -18.21 27.73
CA ASN A 7 13.87 -19.38 28.36
C ASN A 7 13.99 -20.62 27.45
N PHE A 8 13.67 -20.48 26.16
CA PHE A 8 13.82 -21.56 25.18
C PHE A 8 15.27 -22.02 25.04
N LEU A 9 16.24 -21.10 24.99
CA LEU A 9 17.68 -21.40 24.93
C LEU A 9 18.17 -22.13 26.20
N ASN A 10 17.56 -21.88 27.36
CA ASN A 10 17.88 -22.58 28.60
C ASN A 10 17.29 -24.00 28.66
N GLU A 11 16.12 -24.21 28.05
CA GLU A 11 15.42 -25.50 28.06
C GLU A 11 15.86 -26.43 26.91
N PHE A 12 16.15 -25.87 25.75
CA PHE A 12 16.48 -26.62 24.54
C PHE A 12 17.94 -27.10 24.56
N LYS A 13 18.15 -28.41 24.63
CA LYS A 13 19.49 -29.04 24.71
C LYS A 13 20.23 -29.13 23.36
N GLY A 14 19.64 -28.62 22.28
CA GLY A 14 20.20 -28.67 20.93
C GLY A 14 20.87 -27.37 20.49
N ARG A 15 21.19 -27.27 19.20
CA ARG A 15 21.70 -26.03 18.59
C ARG A 15 20.54 -25.20 18.06
N VAL A 16 20.63 -23.88 18.15
CA VAL A 16 19.58 -22.96 17.72
C VAL A 16 20.11 -22.01 16.66
N LEU A 17 19.39 -21.92 15.54
CA LEU A 17 19.67 -20.99 14.45
C LEU A 17 18.50 -20.01 14.30
N ILE A 18 18.80 -18.73 14.31
CA ILE A 18 17.86 -17.69 13.91
C ILE A 18 17.97 -17.49 12.40
N ALA A 19 16.86 -17.65 11.69
CA ALA A 19 16.76 -17.33 10.27
C ALA A 19 16.30 -15.88 10.09
N ALA A 20 17.21 -15.03 9.62
CA ALA A 20 16.91 -13.66 9.21
C ALA A 20 16.64 -13.62 7.69
N GLU A 21 15.66 -12.85 7.23
CA GLU A 21 15.34 -12.82 5.79
C GLU A 21 16.37 -12.07 4.95
N THR A 22 17.04 -11.08 5.55
CA THR A 22 17.98 -10.17 4.86
C THR A 22 19.13 -9.79 5.79
N LYS A 23 20.22 -9.29 5.20
CA LYS A 23 21.39 -8.80 5.95
C LYS A 23 21.06 -7.65 6.90
N GLY A 24 20.23 -6.69 6.48
CA GLY A 24 19.81 -5.58 7.36
C GLY A 24 18.96 -6.03 8.56
N ARG A 25 18.10 -7.04 8.37
CA ARG A 25 17.34 -7.64 9.47
C ARG A 25 18.22 -8.44 10.41
N LEU A 26 19.21 -9.16 9.88
CA LEU A 26 20.22 -9.86 10.67
C LEU A 26 20.92 -8.88 11.63
N GLU A 27 21.33 -7.71 11.14
CA GLU A 27 21.93 -6.66 11.98
C GLU A 27 20.97 -6.20 13.07
N THR A 28 19.72 -5.89 12.72
CA THR A 28 18.68 -5.46 13.68
C THR A 28 18.45 -6.51 14.77
N ILE A 29 18.37 -7.78 14.40
CA ILE A 29 18.17 -8.89 15.35
C ILE A 29 19.38 -9.00 16.26
N LYS A 30 20.61 -8.93 15.72
CA LYS A 30 21.83 -8.93 16.55
C LYS A 30 21.84 -7.79 17.57
N GLU A 31 21.32 -6.61 17.22
CA GLU A 31 21.25 -5.49 18.16
C GLU A 31 20.37 -5.78 19.38
N LEU A 32 19.26 -6.51 19.20
CA LEU A 32 18.35 -6.88 20.28
C LEU A 32 19.02 -7.79 21.32
N PHE A 33 20.01 -8.58 20.91
CA PHE A 33 20.71 -9.54 21.75
C PHE A 33 21.94 -8.98 22.48
N LYS A 34 22.31 -7.70 22.26
CA LYS A 34 23.55 -7.06 22.72
C LYS A 34 23.83 -7.08 24.23
N LYS A 35 22.88 -7.50 25.09
CA LYS A 35 23.04 -7.40 26.56
C LYS A 35 23.30 -8.72 27.31
N LYS A 36 23.00 -9.91 26.76
CA LYS A 36 23.21 -11.20 27.50
C LYS A 36 23.49 -12.46 26.66
N THR A 37 22.98 -12.58 25.44
CA THR A 37 23.06 -13.85 24.67
C THR A 37 23.24 -13.53 23.19
N ILE A 38 24.48 -13.45 22.70
CA ILE A 38 24.77 -12.96 21.35
C ILE A 38 24.82 -14.15 20.36
N PRO A 39 23.97 -14.19 19.31
CA PRO A 39 24.07 -15.22 18.29
C PRO A 39 25.31 -14.99 17.42
N LYS A 40 26.01 -16.07 17.08
CA LYS A 40 27.13 -16.01 16.13
C LYS A 40 26.62 -15.99 14.69
N GLU A 41 27.10 -15.03 13.90
CA GLU A 41 26.74 -14.92 12.49
C GLU A 41 27.38 -16.04 11.66
N MET A 42 26.57 -16.67 10.81
CA MET A 42 26.98 -17.72 9.87
C MET A 42 26.64 -17.28 8.45
N GLU A 43 27.42 -17.74 7.48
CA GLU A 43 27.21 -17.40 6.07
C GLU A 43 25.92 -18.03 5.53
N ASP A 44 25.65 -19.27 5.92
CA ASP A 44 24.54 -20.07 5.41
C ASP A 44 24.17 -21.24 6.32
N TRP A 45 23.20 -22.05 5.89
CA TRP A 45 22.76 -23.26 6.60
C TRP A 45 23.86 -24.34 6.67
N ASN A 46 24.65 -24.50 5.60
CA ASN A 46 25.65 -25.57 5.53
C ASN A 46 26.82 -25.32 6.49
N SER A 47 27.31 -24.08 6.54
CA SER A 47 28.33 -23.64 7.49
C SER A 47 27.86 -23.81 8.93
N PHE A 48 26.58 -23.56 9.22
CA PHE A 48 26.00 -23.86 10.54
C PHE A 48 26.00 -25.36 10.84
N LEU A 49 25.54 -26.21 9.91
CA LEU A 49 25.51 -27.66 10.11
C LEU A 49 26.89 -28.25 10.41
N GLN A 50 27.93 -27.77 9.73
CA GLN A 50 29.33 -28.19 9.88
C GLN A 50 30.02 -27.62 11.12
N SER A 51 29.41 -26.65 11.81
CA SER A 51 29.96 -26.04 13.03
C SER A 51 29.40 -26.66 14.31
N ASP A 52 30.06 -26.47 15.45
CA ASP A 52 29.54 -26.84 16.78
C ASP A 52 28.89 -25.67 17.53
N ILE A 53 28.51 -24.61 16.81
CA ILE A 53 27.96 -23.39 17.41
C ILE A 53 26.56 -23.66 17.95
N LYS A 54 26.35 -23.38 19.24
CA LYS A 54 25.08 -23.62 19.92
C LYS A 54 23.99 -22.60 19.61
N PHE A 55 24.36 -21.35 19.34
CA PHE A 55 23.41 -20.28 19.05
C PHE A 55 23.95 -19.39 17.93
N ALA A 56 23.25 -19.38 16.81
CA ALA A 56 23.67 -18.73 15.58
C ALA A 56 22.56 -17.91 14.93
N ILE A 57 22.95 -17.05 13.99
CA ILE A 57 22.05 -16.32 13.09
C ILE A 57 22.61 -16.36 11.67
N ALA A 58 21.75 -16.60 10.68
CA ALA A 58 22.12 -16.62 9.27
C ALA A 58 21.02 -16.00 8.40
N VAL A 59 21.38 -15.56 7.19
CA VAL A 59 20.39 -15.12 6.21
C VAL A 59 19.77 -16.35 5.53
N MET A 60 18.48 -16.58 5.76
CA MET A 60 17.75 -17.71 5.20
C MET A 60 16.31 -17.33 4.89
N ALA A 61 15.85 -17.67 3.68
CA ALA A 61 14.47 -17.48 3.25
C ALA A 61 13.63 -18.70 3.66
N ILE A 62 13.21 -18.73 4.93
CA ILE A 62 12.35 -19.79 5.46
C ILE A 62 11.14 -19.17 6.18
N GLU A 63 9.95 -19.65 5.83
CA GLU A 63 8.68 -19.11 6.30
C GLU A 63 8.32 -19.63 7.70
N ASN A 64 8.46 -20.95 7.89
CA ASN A 64 8.11 -21.64 9.12
C ASN A 64 9.35 -22.16 9.84
N GLY A 65 9.38 -22.00 11.17
CA GLY A 65 10.43 -22.61 11.97
C GLY A 65 10.28 -24.13 12.03
N LEU A 66 11.36 -24.80 12.42
CA LEU A 66 11.39 -26.26 12.49
C LEU A 66 12.32 -26.75 13.59
N ILE A 67 12.04 -27.95 14.08
CA ILE A 67 12.93 -28.67 15.01
C ILE A 67 13.33 -29.99 14.36
N ILE A 68 14.63 -30.13 14.10
CA ILE A 68 15.26 -31.37 13.66
C ILE A 68 15.63 -32.15 14.91
N LYS A 69 15.20 -33.42 15.00
CA LYS A 69 15.51 -34.28 16.15
C LYS A 69 16.93 -34.86 16.08
N LYS A 70 17.43 -35.13 14.86
CA LYS A 70 18.76 -35.70 14.59
C LYS A 70 19.35 -35.05 13.33
N PRO A 71 20.36 -34.18 13.43
CA PRO A 71 20.91 -33.59 14.67
C PRO A 71 19.87 -32.73 15.41
N ASN A 72 20.00 -32.57 16.73
CA ASN A 72 19.08 -31.79 17.55
C ASN A 72 19.25 -30.28 17.29
N ILE A 73 18.46 -29.74 16.36
CA ILE A 73 18.57 -28.36 15.88
C ILE A 73 17.19 -27.70 15.87
N ALA A 74 17.08 -26.49 16.41
CA ALA A 74 15.91 -25.63 16.24
C ALA A 74 16.24 -24.48 15.28
N VAL A 75 15.40 -24.27 14.28
CA VAL A 75 15.43 -23.10 13.40
C VAL A 75 14.25 -22.22 13.77
N ILE A 76 14.55 -21.01 14.23
CA ILE A 76 13.56 -20.02 14.64
C ILE A 76 13.51 -18.92 13.59
N THR A 77 12.34 -18.68 13.03
CA THR A 77 12.16 -17.63 12.01
C THR A 77 11.95 -16.27 12.64
N GLU A 78 12.19 -15.23 11.86
CA GLU A 78 11.86 -13.86 12.24
C GLU A 78 10.39 -13.71 12.69
N ALA A 79 9.46 -14.35 11.97
CA ALA A 79 8.04 -14.35 12.33
C ALA A 79 7.78 -14.99 13.71
N GLN A 80 8.52 -16.02 14.11
CA GLN A 80 8.40 -16.61 15.45
C GLN A 80 9.05 -15.76 16.54
N LEU A 81 10.08 -14.98 16.20
CA LEU A 81 10.74 -14.07 17.14
C LEU A 81 9.91 -12.83 17.44
N PHE A 82 9.19 -12.30 16.43
CA PHE A 82 8.48 -11.01 16.51
C PHE A 82 6.94 -11.13 16.39
N GLY A 83 6.42 -12.34 16.18
CA GLY A 83 5.01 -12.59 15.84
C GLY A 83 4.74 -12.52 14.33
N GLU A 84 3.67 -13.18 13.86
CA GLU A 84 3.26 -13.26 12.45
C GLU A 84 3.01 -11.89 11.77
N ARG A 85 3.03 -10.80 12.56
CA ARG A 85 2.82 -9.40 12.14
C ARG A 85 3.86 -8.85 11.15
N ALA A 86 5.02 -9.49 10.96
CA ALA A 86 6.04 -9.03 10.01
C ALA A 86 5.88 -9.57 8.58
N MET A 87 5.37 -10.80 8.42
CA MET A 87 5.34 -11.52 7.13
C MET A 87 4.20 -11.04 6.21
N GLN A 88 3.04 -10.69 6.77
CA GLN A 88 1.89 -10.17 6.02
C GLN A 88 2.13 -8.78 5.43
N ARG A 89 3.07 -8.00 6.00
CA ARG A 89 3.44 -6.66 5.52
C ARG A 89 4.19 -6.69 4.18
N ARG A 90 4.85 -7.82 3.85
CA ARG A 90 5.75 -7.93 2.69
C ARG A 90 5.09 -8.47 1.41
N LEU A 91 4.13 -9.38 1.50
CA LEU A 91 3.35 -9.85 0.33
C LEU A 91 2.56 -8.70 -0.33
N ARG A 92 2.13 -7.71 0.45
CA ARG A 92 1.29 -6.60 -0.02
C ARG A 92 2.07 -5.38 -0.52
N LYS A 93 3.33 -5.18 -0.11
CA LYS A 93 4.15 -4.05 -0.58
C LYS A 93 4.60 -4.21 -2.05
N ARG A 94 4.53 -5.42 -2.60
CA ARG A 94 4.82 -5.71 -4.02
C ARG A 94 3.63 -5.48 -4.97
N GLN A 95 2.43 -5.22 -4.43
CA GLN A 95 1.18 -5.04 -5.20
C GLN A 95 0.67 -3.59 -5.26
N ARG A 96 1.42 -2.62 -4.75
CA ARG A 96 1.04 -1.19 -4.79
C ARG A 96 2.08 -0.37 -5.55
N LEU A 97 2.12 -0.57 -6.87
CA LEU A 97 2.57 0.46 -7.82
C LEU A 97 1.53 0.49 -8.94
N ASP A 98 0.75 1.55 -8.91
CA ASP A 98 -0.55 1.75 -9.55
C ASP A 98 -0.38 2.14 -11.04
N ALA A 99 0.21 1.26 -11.83
CA ALA A 99 0.23 1.36 -13.29
C ALA A 99 -0.83 0.43 -13.95
N ASP A 100 -1.20 -0.65 -13.28
CA ASP A 100 -2.18 -1.62 -13.77
C ASP A 100 -3.64 -1.11 -13.68
N ALA A 101 -3.93 -0.10 -12.84
CA ALA A 101 -5.27 0.48 -12.73
C ALA A 101 -5.68 1.30 -13.95
N ILE A 102 -4.73 1.90 -14.67
CA ILE A 102 -5.01 2.66 -15.90
C ILE A 102 -5.31 1.69 -17.05
N VAL A 103 -4.53 0.61 -17.17
CA VAL A 103 -4.71 -0.43 -18.19
C VAL A 103 -6.00 -1.23 -17.98
N ARG A 104 -6.38 -1.55 -16.73
CA ARG A 104 -7.62 -2.26 -16.42
C ARG A 104 -8.90 -1.48 -16.71
N ASN A 105 -8.87 -0.14 -16.61
CA ASN A 105 -10.08 0.68 -16.77
C ASN A 105 -10.56 0.79 -18.22
N LEU A 106 -9.72 0.48 -19.20
CA LEU A 106 -10.06 0.54 -20.64
C LEU A 106 -10.51 -0.81 -21.20
N THR A 107 -10.08 -1.93 -20.61
CA THR A 107 -10.51 -3.29 -20.99
C THR A 107 -11.99 -3.58 -20.72
N GLU A 108 -12.67 -2.76 -19.92
CA GLU A 108 -14.09 -2.89 -19.60
C GLU A 108 -15.01 -1.91 -20.37
N LEU A 109 -14.46 -1.13 -21.30
CA LEU A 109 -15.25 -0.16 -22.07
C LEU A 109 -16.25 -0.86 -22.99
N ARG A 110 -17.54 -0.65 -22.72
CA ARG A 110 -18.63 -1.09 -23.60
C ARG A 110 -18.93 -0.02 -24.64
N MET A 111 -19.38 -0.41 -25.82
CA MET A 111 -19.88 0.54 -26.82
C MET A 111 -20.96 1.45 -26.20
N GLY A 112 -20.88 2.74 -26.50
CA GLY A 112 -21.72 3.79 -25.91
C GLY A 112 -21.25 4.30 -24.55
N SER A 113 -20.18 3.74 -23.95
CA SER A 113 -19.69 4.23 -22.66
C SER A 113 -19.14 5.66 -22.79
N PRO A 114 -19.40 6.54 -21.82
CA PRO A 114 -18.83 7.88 -21.80
C PRO A 114 -17.33 7.82 -21.48
N VAL A 115 -16.56 8.54 -22.27
CA VAL A 115 -15.11 8.57 -22.21
C VAL A 115 -14.64 10.01 -22.26
N VAL A 116 -13.58 10.32 -21.52
CA VAL A 116 -12.94 11.64 -21.49
C VAL A 116 -11.64 11.56 -22.28
N HIS A 117 -11.53 12.36 -23.33
CA HIS A 117 -10.25 12.65 -23.97
C HIS A 117 -9.65 13.92 -23.35
N GLU A 118 -8.35 13.91 -23.04
CA GLU A 118 -7.71 15.02 -22.33
C GLU A 118 -7.90 16.39 -23.02
N GLU A 119 -7.83 16.43 -24.35
CA GLU A 119 -7.91 17.66 -25.13
C GLU A 119 -9.31 18.02 -25.64
N HIS A 120 -10.20 17.04 -25.73
CA HIS A 120 -11.48 17.19 -26.44
C HIS A 120 -12.70 17.04 -25.53
N GLY A 121 -12.49 16.57 -24.30
CA GLY A 121 -13.53 16.44 -23.29
C GLY A 121 -14.30 15.14 -23.42
N VAL A 122 -15.57 15.17 -23.03
CA VAL A 122 -16.39 13.97 -22.92
C VAL A 122 -17.04 13.62 -24.26
N GLY A 123 -16.78 12.39 -24.73
CA GLY A 123 -17.39 11.75 -25.89
C GLY A 123 -17.96 10.37 -25.54
N ARG A 124 -18.30 9.59 -26.57
CA ARG A 124 -18.84 8.24 -26.47
C ARG A 124 -17.96 7.24 -27.20
N TYR A 125 -17.63 6.13 -26.56
CA TYR A 125 -16.83 5.07 -27.17
C TYR A 125 -17.64 4.28 -28.19
N CYS A 126 -17.14 4.18 -29.42
CA CYS A 126 -17.82 3.51 -30.53
C CYS A 126 -17.07 2.26 -31.03
N GLY A 127 -16.03 1.83 -30.33
CA GLY A 127 -15.26 0.62 -30.67
C GLY A 127 -13.87 0.90 -31.24
N LEU A 128 -13.17 -0.19 -31.54
CA LEU A 128 -11.92 -0.19 -32.30
C LEU A 128 -12.21 -0.30 -33.79
N ILE A 129 -11.46 0.43 -34.60
CA ILE A 129 -11.51 0.35 -36.05
C ILE A 129 -10.10 0.34 -36.62
N THR A 130 -9.95 -0.26 -37.80
CA THR A 130 -8.70 -0.21 -38.55
C THR A 130 -8.87 0.80 -39.67
N ILE A 131 -7.95 1.77 -39.75
CA ILE A 131 -7.89 2.75 -40.84
C ILE A 131 -6.56 2.57 -41.56
N GLU A 132 -6.60 2.56 -42.89
CA GLU A 132 -5.40 2.62 -43.72
C GLU A 132 -5.01 4.09 -43.95
N VAL A 133 -3.82 4.48 -43.52
CA VAL A 133 -3.24 5.81 -43.75
C VAL A 133 -1.90 5.61 -44.45
N ASP A 134 -1.73 6.20 -45.64
CA ASP A 134 -0.52 6.11 -46.45
C ASP A 134 -0.04 4.67 -46.73
N GLY A 135 -0.98 3.73 -46.91
CA GLY A 135 -0.70 2.31 -47.18
C GLY A 135 -0.37 1.47 -45.94
N ILE A 136 -0.44 2.05 -44.75
CA ILE A 136 -0.21 1.36 -43.47
C ILE A 136 -1.54 1.24 -42.73
N LEU A 137 -1.92 0.01 -42.39
CA LEU A 137 -3.07 -0.26 -41.52
C LEU A 137 -2.71 0.09 -40.07
N GLY A 138 -3.45 1.04 -39.51
CA GLY A 138 -3.36 1.43 -38.10
C GLY A 138 -4.65 1.14 -37.35
N GLU A 139 -4.54 0.80 -36.07
CA GLU A 139 -5.68 0.62 -35.17
C GLU A 139 -5.99 1.92 -34.42
N PHE A 140 -7.27 2.29 -34.43
CA PHE A 140 -7.78 3.50 -33.82
C PHE A 140 -9.01 3.21 -32.98
N ILE A 141 -9.17 3.96 -31.89
CA ILE A 141 -10.41 4.05 -31.15
C ILE A 141 -11.30 5.10 -31.80
N HIS A 142 -12.53 4.72 -32.11
CA HIS A 142 -13.55 5.62 -32.59
C HIS A 142 -14.33 6.21 -31.41
N LEU A 143 -14.32 7.54 -31.30
CA LEU A 143 -15.12 8.30 -30.35
C LEU A 143 -16.12 9.19 -31.09
N GLU A 144 -17.36 9.21 -30.63
CA GLU A 144 -18.41 10.12 -31.12
C GLU A 144 -18.66 11.26 -30.13
N TYR A 145 -18.79 12.47 -30.67
CA TYR A 145 -19.01 13.72 -29.95
C TYR A 145 -20.38 14.32 -30.34
N ALA A 146 -20.70 15.50 -29.80
CA ALA A 146 -21.93 16.20 -30.16
C ALA A 146 -22.02 16.44 -31.68
N ASP A 147 -23.24 16.58 -32.20
CA ASP A 147 -23.52 16.74 -33.64
C ASP A 147 -23.02 15.59 -34.54
N LYS A 148 -22.75 14.41 -33.95
CA LYS A 148 -22.19 13.21 -34.62
C LYS A 148 -20.77 13.41 -35.17
N ASP A 149 -20.04 14.37 -34.60
CA ASP A 149 -18.61 14.55 -34.87
C ASP A 149 -17.83 13.31 -34.42
N LYS A 150 -16.82 12.92 -35.21
CA LYS A 150 -16.01 11.72 -34.96
C LYS A 150 -14.56 12.09 -34.70
N LEU A 151 -13.98 11.43 -33.72
CA LEU A 151 -12.56 11.50 -33.41
C LEU A 151 -11.97 10.09 -33.44
N TYR A 152 -10.84 9.95 -34.14
CA TYR A 152 -10.08 8.71 -34.21
C TYR A 152 -8.78 8.87 -33.45
N VAL A 153 -8.64 8.12 -32.35
CA VAL A 153 -7.46 8.20 -31.48
C VAL A 153 -6.63 6.93 -31.69
N PRO A 154 -5.35 7.03 -32.07
CA PRO A 154 -4.52 5.86 -32.26
C PRO A 154 -4.37 5.10 -30.95
N VAL A 155 -4.32 3.76 -31.00
CA VAL A 155 -4.13 2.93 -29.80
C VAL A 155 -2.84 3.26 -29.05
N SER A 156 -1.83 3.82 -29.73
CA SER A 156 -0.59 4.30 -29.11
C SER A 156 -0.77 5.50 -28.18
N ALA A 157 -1.88 6.25 -28.28
CA ALA A 157 -2.20 7.44 -27.48
C ALA A 157 -3.33 7.18 -26.47
N LEU A 158 -3.43 5.93 -25.99
CA LEU A 158 -4.44 5.50 -25.03
C LEU A 158 -4.35 6.22 -23.67
N ASP A 159 -3.17 6.71 -23.31
CA ASP A 159 -2.91 7.49 -22.10
C ASP A 159 -3.70 8.81 -22.04
N LEU A 160 -4.10 9.34 -23.21
CA LEU A 160 -4.95 10.54 -23.30
C LEU A 160 -6.44 10.28 -23.03
N ILE A 161 -6.81 9.00 -22.86
CA ILE A 161 -8.19 8.55 -22.73
C ILE A 161 -8.42 8.03 -21.32
N SER A 162 -9.49 8.52 -20.69
CA SER A 162 -9.93 8.08 -19.37
C SER A 162 -11.42 7.76 -19.35
N ARG A 163 -11.85 6.78 -18.55
CA ARG A 163 -13.28 6.52 -18.33
C ARG A 163 -13.93 7.70 -17.63
N TYR A 164 -15.13 8.10 -18.06
CA TYR A 164 -15.91 9.09 -17.33
C TYR A 164 -16.48 8.46 -16.04
N THR A 165 -16.16 9.05 -14.88
CA THR A 165 -16.58 8.57 -13.56
C THR A 165 -17.60 9.49 -12.88
N GLY A 166 -18.35 10.27 -13.66
CA GLY A 166 -19.41 11.11 -13.11
C GLY A 166 -20.61 10.32 -12.58
N VAL A 167 -21.50 11.01 -11.88
CA VAL A 167 -22.60 10.42 -11.09
C VAL A 167 -23.55 9.55 -11.93
N ASP A 168 -23.72 9.87 -13.21
CA ASP A 168 -24.62 9.16 -14.12
C ASP A 168 -24.00 9.09 -15.54
N PRO A 169 -23.65 7.90 -16.05
CA PRO A 169 -23.12 7.72 -17.40
C PRO A 169 -24.08 8.18 -18.50
N ASP A 170 -25.39 8.05 -18.31
CA ASP A 170 -26.40 8.39 -19.33
C ASP A 170 -26.54 9.91 -19.47
N LYS A 171 -26.30 10.65 -18.37
CA LYS A 171 -26.30 12.12 -18.35
C LYS A 171 -24.93 12.74 -18.59
N ALA A 172 -23.92 11.93 -18.93
CA ALA A 172 -22.59 12.45 -19.21
C ALA A 172 -22.67 13.44 -20.39
N PRO A 173 -22.12 14.66 -20.26
CA PRO A 173 -22.19 15.66 -21.32
C PRO A 173 -21.50 15.16 -22.59
N LEU A 174 -21.95 15.63 -23.75
CA LEU A 174 -21.26 15.47 -25.02
C LEU A 174 -20.71 16.82 -25.43
N TYR A 175 -19.38 16.92 -25.53
CA TYR A 175 -18.74 18.15 -25.98
C TYR A 175 -18.72 18.24 -27.51
N ARG A 176 -18.63 19.46 -28.05
CA ARG A 176 -18.40 19.72 -29.48
C ARG A 176 -16.91 19.86 -29.75
N LEU A 177 -16.40 19.19 -30.78
CA LEU A 177 -15.01 19.33 -31.20
C LEU A 177 -14.74 20.77 -31.66
N GLY A 178 -13.56 21.31 -31.34
CA GLY A 178 -13.14 22.66 -31.75
C GLY A 178 -13.88 23.84 -31.11
N SER A 179 -14.93 23.62 -30.31
CA SER A 179 -15.77 24.69 -29.71
C SER A 179 -15.11 25.50 -28.58
N GLY A 180 -13.95 25.05 -28.09
CA GLY A 180 -13.27 25.62 -26.91
C GLY A 180 -14.07 25.53 -25.60
N GLN A 181 -15.24 24.85 -25.60
CA GLN A 181 -16.06 24.68 -24.40
C GLN A 181 -15.33 23.85 -23.35
N TRP A 182 -14.69 22.76 -23.78
CA TRP A 182 -13.89 21.90 -22.91
C TRP A 182 -12.70 22.64 -22.30
N GLN A 183 -11.94 23.40 -23.11
CA GLN A 183 -10.80 24.17 -22.61
C GLN A 183 -11.22 25.19 -21.55
N ARG A 184 -12.34 25.88 -21.74
CA ARG A 184 -12.92 26.79 -20.73
C ARG A 184 -13.34 26.05 -19.47
N ALA A 185 -13.97 24.88 -19.60
CA ALA A 185 -14.35 24.04 -18.47
C ALA A 185 -13.13 23.52 -17.70
N LYS A 186 -12.09 23.02 -18.40
CA LYS A 186 -10.81 22.58 -17.84
C LYS A 186 -10.15 23.73 -17.07
N ARG A 187 -10.03 24.91 -17.68
CA ARG A 187 -9.44 26.09 -17.02
C ARG A 187 -10.17 26.47 -15.73
N LYS A 188 -11.51 26.56 -15.78
CA LYS A 188 -12.33 26.89 -14.61
C LYS A 188 -12.22 25.82 -13.51
N ALA A 189 -12.13 24.55 -13.87
CA ALA A 189 -11.91 23.46 -12.92
C ALA A 189 -10.51 23.56 -12.28
N THR A 190 -9.48 23.83 -13.08
CA THR A 190 -8.10 24.03 -12.61
C THR A 190 -8.00 25.21 -11.65
N GLU A 191 -8.59 26.36 -11.98
CA GLU A 191 -8.65 27.54 -11.10
C GLU A 191 -9.26 27.17 -9.74
N LYS A 192 -10.42 26.49 -9.72
CA LYS A 192 -11.04 26.02 -8.47
C LYS A 192 -10.19 25.04 -7.68
N VAL A 193 -9.47 24.14 -8.35
CA VAL A 193 -8.57 23.19 -7.68
C VAL A 193 -7.44 23.95 -6.98
N TYR A 194 -6.88 24.98 -7.62
CA TYR A 194 -5.86 25.82 -7.00
C TYR A 194 -6.41 26.59 -5.79
N ASP A 195 -7.62 27.14 -5.89
CA ASP A 195 -8.24 27.85 -4.76
C ASP A 195 -8.43 26.92 -3.55
N VAL A 196 -8.97 25.72 -3.77
CA VAL A 196 -9.15 24.71 -2.70
C VAL A 196 -7.81 24.24 -2.15
N ALA A 197 -6.80 24.02 -3.01
CA ALA A 197 -5.47 23.62 -2.56
C ALA A 197 -4.82 24.71 -1.69
N ALA A 198 -4.97 25.98 -2.05
CA ALA A 198 -4.47 27.10 -1.26
C ALA A 198 -5.16 27.17 0.11
N GLU A 199 -6.48 27.00 0.16
CA GLU A 199 -7.24 26.96 1.40
C GLU A 199 -6.81 25.80 2.32
N LEU A 200 -6.64 24.60 1.77
CA LEU A 200 -6.16 23.44 2.52
C LEU A 200 -4.74 23.64 3.05
N LEU A 201 -3.84 24.21 2.24
CA LEU A 201 -2.48 24.53 2.66
C LEU A 201 -2.47 25.55 3.80
N GLU A 202 -3.29 26.60 3.69
CA GLU A 202 -3.41 27.60 4.75
C GLU A 202 -3.98 26.98 6.04
N LEU A 203 -4.99 26.12 5.94
CA LEU A 203 -5.56 25.40 7.08
C LEU A 203 -4.50 24.53 7.77
N HIS A 204 -3.73 23.75 7.00
CA HIS A 204 -2.65 22.92 7.53
C HIS A 204 -1.53 23.75 8.15
N ALA A 205 -1.15 24.89 7.55
CA ALA A 205 -0.15 25.79 8.11
C ALA A 205 -0.61 26.40 9.44
N ARG A 206 -1.85 26.88 9.52
CA ARG A 206 -2.45 27.39 10.76
C ARG A 206 -2.53 26.32 11.84
N ARG A 207 -2.79 25.06 11.46
CA ARG A 207 -2.79 23.93 12.40
C ARG A 207 -1.39 23.61 12.89
N ALA A 208 -0.40 23.54 12.00
CA ALA A 208 0.99 23.25 12.34
C ALA A 208 1.60 24.32 13.28
N ALA A 209 1.13 25.57 13.16
CA ALA A 209 1.55 26.66 14.04
C ALA A 209 0.94 26.55 15.46
N LYS A 210 -0.18 25.85 15.63
CA LYS A 210 -0.81 25.63 16.94
C LYS A 210 -0.18 24.41 17.60
N LYS A 211 0.12 24.55 18.89
CA LYS A 211 0.55 23.44 19.74
C LYS A 211 -0.51 23.12 20.77
N ARG A 212 -0.58 21.86 21.18
CA ARG A 212 -1.36 21.36 22.31
C ARG A 212 -0.46 20.51 23.20
N GLU A 213 -0.92 20.23 24.41
CA GLU A 213 -0.26 19.23 25.24
C GLU A 213 -0.47 17.83 24.62
N PRO A 214 0.60 17.03 24.44
CA PRO A 214 0.50 15.63 24.04
C PRO A 214 -0.36 14.81 25.00
N TYR A 215 -1.11 13.85 24.46
CA TYR A 215 -1.72 12.84 25.33
C TYR A 215 -0.63 11.93 25.90
N ARG A 216 -0.91 11.32 27.04
CA ARG A 216 -0.05 10.29 27.64
C ARG A 216 -0.74 8.95 27.46
N LEU A 217 -0.02 7.97 26.94
CA LEU A 217 -0.49 6.61 26.80
C LEU A 217 0.18 5.74 27.88
N ASP A 218 -0.62 5.26 28.82
CA ASP A 218 -0.20 4.17 29.70
C ASP A 218 -0.29 2.86 28.92
N GLN A 219 0.87 2.18 28.79
CA GLN A 219 0.95 0.94 28.04
C GLN A 219 0.16 -0.18 28.70
N ASP A 220 0.12 -0.25 30.03
CA ASP A 220 -0.55 -1.33 30.75
C ASP A 220 -2.08 -1.17 30.66
N GLU A 221 -2.57 0.07 30.75
CA GLU A 221 -3.99 0.38 30.55
C GLU A 221 -4.41 0.10 29.10
N TYR A 222 -3.59 0.48 28.13
CA TYR A 222 -3.82 0.18 26.71
C TYR A 222 -3.85 -1.32 26.44
N TYR A 223 -2.90 -2.10 26.98
CA TYR A 223 -2.87 -3.55 26.84
C TYR A 223 -4.10 -4.22 27.47
N SER A 224 -4.56 -3.73 28.62
CA SER A 224 -5.79 -4.22 29.27
C SER A 224 -7.02 -3.90 28.42
N PHE A 225 -7.09 -2.72 27.83
CA PHE A 225 -8.18 -2.30 26.97
C PHE A 225 -8.32 -3.19 25.73
N ILE A 226 -7.23 -3.43 25.00
CA ILE A 226 -7.26 -4.25 23.77
C ILE A 226 -7.55 -5.73 24.04
N GLN A 227 -7.24 -6.26 25.23
CA GLN A 227 -7.59 -7.65 25.59
C GLN A 227 -9.09 -7.91 25.67
N ASN A 228 -9.89 -6.87 25.90
CA ASN A 228 -11.35 -6.98 25.92
C ASN A 228 -11.96 -7.00 24.51
N PHE A 229 -11.15 -6.80 23.48
CA PHE A 229 -11.60 -6.81 22.09
C PHE A 229 -11.42 -8.22 21.48
N PRO A 230 -12.50 -8.94 21.15
CA PRO A 230 -12.43 -10.36 20.80
C PRO A 230 -12.13 -10.61 19.31
N PHE A 231 -11.67 -9.60 18.56
CA PHE A 231 -11.40 -9.70 17.13
C PHE A 231 -9.96 -9.29 16.83
N GLU A 232 -9.39 -9.86 15.78
CA GLU A 232 -8.05 -9.50 15.30
C GLU A 232 -8.14 -8.38 14.26
N GLU A 233 -7.39 -7.31 14.47
CA GLU A 233 -7.38 -6.16 13.56
C GLU A 233 -6.71 -6.53 12.23
N THR A 234 -7.32 -6.07 11.15
CA THR A 234 -6.69 -6.15 9.84
C THR A 234 -5.45 -5.26 9.78
N PRO A 235 -4.49 -5.53 8.88
CA PRO A 235 -3.28 -4.71 8.76
C PRO A 235 -3.55 -3.21 8.51
N GLY A 236 -4.62 -2.89 7.75
CA GLY A 236 -5.01 -1.50 7.50
C GLY A 236 -5.56 -0.81 8.75
N GLN A 237 -6.35 -1.53 9.56
CA GLN A 237 -6.81 -1.03 10.85
C GLN A 237 -5.63 -0.80 11.79
N GLN A 238 -4.71 -1.76 11.92
CA GLN A 238 -3.54 -1.61 12.79
C GLN A 238 -2.64 -0.43 12.38
N GLU A 239 -2.42 -0.21 11.08
CA GLU A 239 -1.67 0.95 10.58
C GLU A 239 -2.37 2.26 10.91
N THR A 240 -3.71 2.28 10.80
CA THR A 240 -4.52 3.46 11.13
C THR A 240 -4.49 3.76 12.62
N ILE A 241 -4.66 2.74 13.47
CA ILE A 241 -4.58 2.84 14.94
C ILE A 241 -3.21 3.39 15.36
N ASN A 242 -2.13 2.82 14.85
CA ASN A 242 -0.77 3.28 15.19
C ASN A 242 -0.57 4.75 14.79
N SER A 243 -1.02 5.13 13.59
CA SER A 243 -0.91 6.51 13.12
C SER A 243 -1.73 7.48 13.97
N MET A 244 -2.91 7.08 14.43
CA MET A 244 -3.73 7.88 15.36
C MET A 244 -3.07 8.02 16.73
N ILE A 245 -2.52 6.92 17.27
CA ILE A 245 -1.80 6.97 18.54
C ILE A 245 -0.61 7.94 18.42
N ASP A 246 0.16 7.88 17.33
CA ASP A 246 1.28 8.80 17.09
C ASP A 246 0.80 10.27 17.01
N ASP A 247 -0.32 10.52 16.32
CA ASP A 247 -0.92 11.85 16.23
C ASP A 247 -1.42 12.35 17.60
N LEU A 248 -1.96 11.47 18.45
CA LEU A 248 -2.41 11.79 19.82
C LEU A 248 -1.24 12.05 20.78
N LEU A 249 -0.15 11.31 20.64
CA LEU A 249 1.08 11.50 21.40
C LEU A 249 1.93 12.69 20.91
N SER A 250 1.55 13.32 19.79
CA SER A 250 2.19 14.52 19.26
C SER A 250 1.72 15.80 19.96
N ASP A 251 2.52 16.87 19.86
CA ASP A 251 2.17 18.23 20.27
C ASP A 251 1.30 18.97 19.23
N GLN A 252 1.07 18.35 18.07
CA GLN A 252 0.25 18.86 16.99
C GLN A 252 -1.23 18.46 17.17
N PRO A 253 -2.19 19.36 16.88
CA PRO A 253 -3.59 18.97 16.78
C PRO A 253 -3.78 17.93 15.66
N MET A 254 -4.38 16.79 15.99
CA MET A 254 -4.68 15.74 15.02
C MET A 254 -5.83 16.18 14.11
N ASP A 255 -5.72 15.89 12.82
CA ASP A 255 -6.82 15.96 11.84
C ASP A 255 -6.64 14.87 10.79
N ARG A 256 -7.28 13.74 11.05
CA ARG A 256 -7.16 12.52 10.25
C ARG A 256 -8.54 12.06 9.84
N LEU A 257 -8.69 11.76 8.56
CA LEU A 257 -9.87 11.10 8.02
C LEU A 257 -9.59 9.61 7.85
N VAL A 258 -10.41 8.76 8.47
CA VAL A 258 -10.38 7.31 8.27
C VAL A 258 -11.52 6.92 7.35
N CYS A 259 -11.17 6.42 6.17
CA CYS A 259 -12.12 5.89 5.20
C CYS A 259 -12.11 4.37 5.22
N GLY A 260 -13.29 3.76 5.20
CA GLY A 260 -13.47 2.32 5.10
C GLY A 260 -14.93 1.99 4.88
N ASP A 261 -15.22 0.84 4.26
CA ASP A 261 -16.58 0.42 3.97
C ASP A 261 -17.37 0.07 5.25
N ALA A 262 -18.70 -0.02 5.13
CA ALA A 262 -19.55 -0.42 6.25
C ALA A 262 -19.15 -1.83 6.75
N GLY A 263 -18.96 -1.99 8.06
CA GLY A 263 -18.56 -3.27 8.66
C GLY A 263 -17.05 -3.57 8.63
N PHE A 264 -16.20 -2.69 8.10
CA PHE A 264 -14.73 -2.87 8.09
C PHE A 264 -14.05 -2.41 9.39
N GLY A 265 -14.81 -2.43 10.48
CA GLY A 265 -14.36 -2.10 11.82
C GLY A 265 -13.69 -0.73 11.95
N LYS A 266 -14.40 0.34 11.57
CA LYS A 266 -13.96 1.73 11.81
C LYS A 266 -14.22 2.19 13.25
N THR A 267 -15.14 1.53 13.95
CA THR A 267 -15.49 1.83 15.34
C THR A 267 -14.41 1.39 16.34
N GLU A 268 -13.56 0.49 15.88
CA GLU A 268 -12.43 -0.11 16.56
C GLU A 268 -11.17 0.75 16.48
N VAL A 269 -11.09 1.59 15.44
CA VAL A 269 -10.00 2.56 15.23
C VAL A 269 -10.34 3.87 15.93
#